data_AF-A0A1Q5KC15-F1
#
_entry.id   AF-A0A1Q5KC15-F1
#
_cell.length_a   1.000
_cell.length_b   1.000
_cell.length_c   1.000
_cell.angle_alpha   90.00
_cell.angle_beta   90.00
_cell.angle_gamma   90.00
#
_symmetry.space_group_name_H-M   'P 1'
#
loop_
_entity.id
_entity.type
_entity.pdbx_description
1 polymer ?
#
loop_
_entity_poly.entity_id
_entity_poly.type
_entity_poly.pdbx_seq_one_letter_code
_entity_poly.pdbx_strand_id
1 'polypeptide(L)'
;MDGDTLYFVAALAAHYAYVLGRPDDTDLRRLLPARLDTVNDPRRDRYFRLLAVINGWPAPQSLAPVFDWPVQAVRALAGWDRRRGGGLLP
;
A
#
# COMPACT_ATOMS: atom_id res chain seq x y z
N MET A 1 -5.15 -11.08 14.25
CA MET A 1 -4.79 -10.98 12.82
C MET A 1 -4.17 -12.32 12.46
N ASP A 2 -4.52 -12.88 11.30
CA ASP A 2 -3.94 -14.17 10.88
C ASP A 2 -2.46 -14.00 10.46
N GLY A 3 -1.75 -15.13 10.36
CA GLY A 3 -0.33 -15.15 9.99
C GLY A 3 -0.09 -14.67 8.56
N ASP A 4 -1.01 -14.95 7.64
CA ASP A 4 -0.90 -14.60 6.23
C ASP A 4 -0.95 -13.09 6.01
N THR A 5 -1.83 -12.37 6.71
CA THR A 5 -1.88 -10.91 6.66
C THR A 5 -0.59 -10.29 7.19
N LEU A 6 -0.05 -10.82 8.30
CA LEU A 6 1.21 -10.33 8.86
C LEU A 6 2.39 -10.55 7.91
N TYR A 7 2.46 -11.73 7.30
CA TYR A 7 3.48 -12.06 6.30
C TYR A 7 3.41 -11.12 5.09
N PHE A 8 2.21 -10.92 4.54
CA PHE A 8 2.04 -10.04 3.38
C PHE A 8 2.48 -8.61 3.68
N VAL A 9 2.07 -8.04 4.83
CA VAL A 9 2.43 -6.66 5.18
C VAL A 9 3.94 -6.52 5.41
N ALA A 10 4.59 -7.51 6.03
CA ALA A 10 6.04 -7.53 6.19
C ALA A 10 6.77 -7.62 4.83
N ALA A 11 6.32 -8.51 3.93
CA ALA A 11 6.88 -8.64 2.59
C ALA A 11 6.72 -7.35 1.77
N LEU A 12 5.56 -6.69 1.89
CA LEU A 12 5.30 -5.41 1.23
C LEU A 12 6.21 -4.31 1.77
N ALA A 13 6.40 -4.22 3.09
CA ALA A 13 7.29 -3.25 3.71
C ALA A 13 8.75 -3.45 3.28
N ALA A 14 9.24 -4.70 3.29
CA ALA A 14 10.57 -5.05 2.80
C ALA A 14 10.77 -4.71 1.31
N HIS A 15 9.74 -4.94 0.48
CA HIS A 15 9.80 -4.56 -0.93
C HIS A 15 9.89 -3.04 -1.11
N TYR A 16 9.09 -2.26 -0.37
CA TYR A 16 9.17 -0.79 -0.42
C TYR A 16 10.51 -0.26 0.11
N ALA A 17 11.07 -0.87 1.15
CA ALA A 17 12.39 -0.55 1.67
C ALA A 17 13.47 -0.70 0.58
N TYR A 18 13.44 -1.84 -0.11
CA TYR A 18 14.32 -2.14 -1.24
C TYR A 18 14.16 -1.13 -2.39
N VAL A 19 12.93 -0.89 -2.86
CA VAL A 19 12.64 0.04 -3.97
C VAL A 19 13.05 1.47 -3.66
N LEU A 20 12.92 1.90 -2.39
CA LEU A 20 13.26 3.25 -1.95
C LEU A 20 14.72 3.39 -1.47
N GLY A 21 15.50 2.31 -1.46
CA GLY A 21 16.89 2.33 -0.99
C GLY A 21 17.04 2.75 0.48
N ARG A 22 16.08 2.40 1.33
CA ARG A 22 16.04 2.78 2.76
C ARG A 22 15.75 1.56 3.64
N PRO A 23 16.10 1.60 4.94
CA PRO A 23 15.77 0.50 5.85
C PRO A 23 14.25 0.31 6.01
N ASP A 24 13.83 -0.93 6.28
CA ASP A 24 12.47 -1.28 6.73
C ASP A 24 12.29 -0.91 8.20
N ASP A 25 12.25 0.39 8.47
CA ASP A 25 12.10 0.96 9.80
C ASP A 25 10.64 1.28 10.15
N THR A 26 10.40 1.59 11.43
CA THR A 26 9.06 1.95 11.90
C THR A 26 8.50 3.15 11.15
N ASP A 27 9.35 4.08 10.71
CA ASP A 27 8.91 5.25 9.97
C ASP A 27 8.45 4.90 8.54
N LEU A 28 9.15 3.99 7.85
CA LEU A 28 8.68 3.44 6.58
C LEU A 28 7.33 2.73 6.76
N ARG A 29 7.22 1.89 7.79
CA ARG A 29 5.98 1.13 8.09
C ARG A 29 4.81 2.06 8.42
N ARG A 30 5.05 3.20 9.07
CA ARG A 30 4.04 4.25 9.32
C ARG A 30 3.61 4.98 8.04
N LEU A 31 4.48 5.11 7.06
CA LEU A 31 4.19 5.77 5.78
C LEU A 31 3.46 4.86 4.78
N LEU A 32 3.58 3.54 4.93
CA LEU A 32 3.00 2.55 4.01
C LEU A 32 1.49 2.75 3.75
N PRO A 33 0.61 2.97 4.76
CA PRO A 33 -0.80 3.22 4.50
C PRO A 33 -1.04 4.42 3.58
N ALA A 34 -0.36 5.55 3.83
CA ALA A 34 -0.52 6.76 3.04
C ALA A 34 -0.01 6.59 1.59
N ARG A 35 1.05 5.79 1.41
CA ARG A 35 1.54 5.42 0.07
C ARG A 35 0.51 4.58 -0.69
N LEU A 36 -0.06 3.58 -0.03
CA LEU A 36 -1.11 2.73 -0.61
C LEU A 36 -2.37 3.52 -0.96
N ASP A 37 -2.77 4.47 -0.11
CA ASP A 37 -3.89 5.38 -0.38
C ASP A 37 -3.64 6.24 -1.61
N THR A 38 -2.41 6.70 -1.80
CA THR A 38 -2.03 7.52 -2.97
C THR A 38 -2.11 6.73 -4.28
N VAL A 39 -1.66 5.46 -4.28
CA VAL A 39 -1.72 4.63 -5.48
C VAL A 39 -3.12 4.10 -5.76
N ASN A 40 -3.97 3.99 -4.74
CA ASN A 40 -5.39 3.62 -4.84
C ASN A 40 -6.34 4.83 -5.01
N ASP A 41 -5.83 6.04 -5.32
CA ASP A 41 -6.69 7.21 -5.49
C ASP A 41 -7.55 7.09 -6.77
N PRO A 42 -8.90 7.13 -6.69
CA PRO A 42 -9.78 7.10 -7.87
C PRO A 42 -9.50 8.21 -8.89
N ARG A 43 -8.95 9.36 -8.44
CA ARG A 43 -8.53 10.47 -9.32
C ARG A 43 -7.35 10.07 -10.19
N ARG A 44 -6.41 9.28 -9.69
CA ARG A 44 -5.28 8.73 -10.45
C ARG A 44 -5.77 7.80 -11.55
N ASP A 45 -6.71 6.91 -11.24
CA ASP A 45 -7.34 6.02 -12.22
C ASP A 45 -8.09 6.79 -13.31
N ARG A 46 -8.79 7.88 -12.94
CA ARG A 46 -9.45 8.76 -13.92
C ARG A 46 -8.43 9.50 -14.78
N TYR A 47 -7.35 9.99 -14.19
CA TYR A 47 -6.27 10.66 -14.90
C TYR A 47 -5.66 9.76 -15.98
N PHE A 48 -5.32 8.52 -15.66
CA PHE A 48 -4.73 7.60 -16.64
C PHE A 48 -5.71 7.20 -17.76
N ARG A 49 -7.01 7.10 -17.46
CA ARG A 49 -8.03 6.94 -18.51
C ARG A 49 -8.09 8.13 -19.45
N LEU A 50 -8.06 9.36 -18.93
CA LEU A 50 -8.06 10.57 -19.77
C LEU A 50 -6.77 10.68 -20.60
N LEU A 51 -5.62 10.37 -19.99
CA LEU A 51 -4.34 10.35 -20.68
C LEU A 51 -4.34 9.35 -21.84
N ALA A 52 -4.92 8.15 -21.64
CA ALA A 52 -5.07 7.16 -22.69
C ALA A 52 -5.94 7.67 -23.86
N VAL A 53 -7.06 8.33 -23.56
CA VAL A 53 -7.93 8.93 -24.60
C VAL A 53 -7.18 9.98 -25.42
N ILE A 54 -6.49 10.90 -24.76
CA ILE A 54 -5.75 11.99 -25.44
C ILE A 54 -4.68 11.42 -26.37
N ASN A 55 -4.02 10.35 -25.97
CA ASN A 55 -2.92 9.74 -26.73
C ASN A 55 -3.37 8.64 -27.69
N GLY A 56 -4.67 8.33 -27.77
CA GLY A 56 -5.19 7.22 -28.58
C GLY A 56 -4.74 5.84 -28.11
N TRP A 57 -4.39 5.68 -26.83
CA TRP A 57 -4.00 4.40 -26.23
C TRP A 57 -5.22 3.61 -25.72
N PRO A 58 -5.12 2.27 -25.62
CA PRO A 58 -6.11 1.48 -24.91
C PRO A 58 -6.30 1.96 -23.47
N ALA A 59 -7.55 1.94 -22.99
CA ALA A 59 -7.84 2.29 -21.61
C ALA A 59 -7.18 1.29 -20.65
N PRO A 60 -6.46 1.76 -19.61
CA PRO A 60 -5.88 0.87 -18.63
C PRO A 60 -6.96 0.21 -17.77
N GLN A 61 -6.73 -1.04 -17.37
CA GLN A 61 -7.55 -1.71 -16.37
C GLN A 61 -7.36 -1.02 -15.01
N SER A 62 -8.44 -0.88 -14.24
CA SER A 62 -8.36 -0.31 -12.89
C SER A 62 -7.60 -1.27 -11.98
N LEU A 63 -6.64 -0.72 -11.22
CA LEU A 63 -5.92 -1.47 -10.20
C LEU A 63 -6.56 -1.36 -8.82
N ALA A 64 -7.66 -0.59 -8.68
CA ALA A 64 -8.31 -0.41 -7.38
C ALA A 64 -8.65 -1.73 -6.67
N PRO A 65 -9.21 -2.77 -7.35
CA PRO A 65 -9.48 -4.05 -6.70
C PRO A 65 -8.23 -4.75 -6.16
N VAL A 66 -7.07 -4.49 -6.76
CA VAL A 66 -5.78 -5.05 -6.31
C VAL A 66 -5.29 -4.34 -5.06
N PHE A 67 -5.59 -3.04 -4.90
CA PHE A 67 -5.11 -2.22 -3.79
C PHE A 67 -6.05 -2.16 -2.59
N ASP A 68 -7.34 -2.46 -2.77
CA ASP A 68 -8.33 -2.37 -1.69
C ASP A 68 -7.96 -3.24 -0.48
N TRP A 69 -7.62 -4.52 -0.69
CA TRP A 69 -7.24 -5.41 0.42
C TRP A 69 -5.93 -4.99 1.10
N PRO A 70 -4.81 -4.72 0.37
CA PRO A 70 -3.58 -4.23 0.99
C PRO A 70 -3.76 -2.97 1.83
N VAL A 71 -4.55 -2.00 1.36
CA VAL A 71 -4.87 -0.77 2.12
C VAL A 71 -5.52 -1.12 3.45
N GLN A 72 -6.52 -2.01 3.44
CA GLN A 72 -7.22 -2.40 4.66
C GLN A 72 -6.33 -3.21 5.61
N ALA A 73 -5.55 -4.15 5.09
CA ALA A 73 -4.63 -4.98 5.86
C ALA A 73 -3.59 -4.12 6.63
N VAL A 74 -2.95 -3.18 5.93
CA VAL A 74 -1.94 -2.30 6.53
C VAL A 74 -2.56 -1.36 7.57
N ARG A 75 -3.75 -0.81 7.31
CA ARG A 75 -4.48 0.03 8.28
C ARG A 75 -4.91 -0.75 9.53
N ALA A 76 -5.40 -1.97 9.35
CA ALA A 76 -5.76 -2.86 10.45
C ALA A 76 -4.54 -3.17 11.33
N LEU A 77 -3.37 -3.35 10.72
CA LEU A 77 -2.13 -3.62 11.44
C LEU A 77 -1.62 -2.39 12.20
N ALA A 78 -1.60 -1.22 11.57
CA ALA A 78 -1.23 0.03 12.24
C ALA A 78 -2.16 0.35 13.42
N GLY A 79 -3.46 0.06 13.28
CA GLY A 79 -4.44 0.20 14.36
C GLY A 79 -4.23 -0.82 15.49
N TRP A 80 -3.85 -2.05 15.15
CA TRP A 80 -3.56 -3.09 16.14
C TRP A 80 -2.27 -2.81 16.92
N ASP A 81 -1.21 -2.35 16.25
CA ASP A 81 0.05 -1.97 16.89
C ASP A 81 -0.13 -0.80 17.87
N ARG A 82 -0.90 0.23 17.46
CA ARG A 82 -1.24 1.37 18.33
C ARG A 82 -1.97 0.95 19.60
N ARG A 83 -2.83 -0.07 19.54
CA ARG A 83 -3.55 -0.61 20.71
C ARG A 83 -2.66 -1.47 21.61
N ARG A 84 -1.58 -2.07 21.09
CA ARG A 84 -0.68 -2.95 21.86
C ARG A 84 0.54 -2.24 22.47
N GLY A 85 0.73 -0.94 22.25
CA GLY A 85 1.78 -0.18 22.93
C GLY A 85 3.21 -0.50 22.48
N GLY A 86 3.44 -0.69 21.17
CA GLY A 86 4.79 -0.65 20.59
C GLY A 86 5.64 -1.92 20.76
N GLY A 87 5.01 -3.10 20.84
CA GLY A 87 5.69 -4.39 20.82
C GLY A 87 5.81 -4.95 19.40
N LEU A 88 6.96 -4.65 18.79
CA LEU A 88 7.57 -5.17 17.55
C LEU A 88 6.82 -6.28 16.78
N LEU A 89 6.65 -6.07 15.47
CA LEU A 89 6.66 -7.14 14.47
C LEU A 89 8.13 -7.49 14.19
N PRO A 90 8.58 -8.75 14.35
CA PRO A 90 9.85 -9.17 13.77
C PRO A 90 9.85 -9.01 12.24
#